data_AF-A0A7V1N837-F1
#
_entry.id   AF-A0A7V1N837-F1
#
_cell.length_a   1.000
_cell.length_b   1.000
_cell.length_c   1.000
_cell.angle_alpha   90.00
_cell.angle_beta   90.00
_cell.angle_gamma   90.00
#
_symmetry.space_group_name_H-M   'P 1'
#
loop_
_entity.id
_entity.type
_entity.pdbx_description
1 polymer ?
#
loop_
_entity_poly.entity_id
_entity_poly.type
_entity_poly.pdbx_seq_one_letter_code
_entity_poly.pdbx_strand_id
1 'polypeptide(L)'
;MSNIQEQLLREAVATAISRTRRGPVAAFLDPELERNRYANPRYQEACLTLALAGETGIGLPEGVQPHEAQQAAVIALDGWLRLLHRSGAVRPHPGAKLDPQATAYGLLAAARCISLLGDMLPGSIRNRSVRAMRKGVRFLVQSPMPEGVETRPLRQAALASVAEVLD
;
A
#
# COMPACT_ATOMS: atom_id res chain seq x y z
N MET A 1 -9.95 10.19 18.23
CA MET A 1 -10.49 10.34 16.85
C MET A 1 -11.92 10.81 16.96
N SER A 2 -12.39 11.70 16.08
CA SER A 2 -13.80 12.10 16.09
C SER A 2 -14.69 10.95 15.59
N ASN A 3 -15.95 10.91 16.03
CA ASN A 3 -16.92 9.88 15.65
C ASN A 3 -17.07 9.77 14.11
N ILE A 4 -16.93 10.89 13.39
CA ILE A 4 -16.95 10.97 11.92
C ILE A 4 -15.71 10.30 11.30
N GLN A 5 -14.52 10.51 11.86
CA GLN A 5 -13.28 9.92 11.33
C GLN A 5 -13.29 8.39 11.45
N GLU A 6 -13.80 7.88 12.57
CA GLU A 6 -13.93 6.45 12.78
C GLU A 6 -14.96 5.82 11.83
N GLN A 7 -16.09 6.49 11.60
CA GLN A 7 -17.10 6.03 10.65
C GLN A 7 -16.58 5.99 9.21
N LEU A 8 -15.90 7.05 8.76
CA LEU A 8 -15.27 7.09 7.44
C LEU A 8 -14.21 5.99 7.26
N LEU A 9 -13.44 5.71 8.32
CA LEU A 9 -12.47 4.62 8.32
C LEU A 9 -13.18 3.25 8.18
N ARG A 10 -14.25 3.02 8.95
CA ARG A 10 -15.05 1.78 8.86
C ARG A 10 -15.64 1.57 7.46
N GLU A 11 -16.16 2.63 6.83
CA GLU A 11 -16.69 2.58 5.46
C GLU A 11 -15.60 2.27 4.42
N ALA A 12 -14.42 2.86 4.58
CA ALA A 12 -13.26 2.60 3.73
C ALA A 12 -12.78 1.14 3.87
N VAL A 13 -12.68 0.63 5.10
CA VAL A 13 -12.32 -0.76 5.40
C VAL A 13 -13.37 -1.74 4.83
N ALA A 14 -14.66 -1.47 5.02
CA ALA A 14 -15.74 -2.30 4.47
C ALA A 14 -15.69 -2.36 2.93
N THR A 15 -15.43 -1.22 2.28
CA THR A 15 -15.26 -1.14 0.83
C THR A 15 -14.04 -1.94 0.36
N ALA A 16 -12.93 -1.84 1.09
CA ALA A 16 -11.71 -2.57 0.79
C ALA A 16 -11.93 -4.09 0.89
N ILE A 17 -12.60 -4.58 1.94
CA ILE A 17 -12.92 -6.01 2.14
C ILE A 17 -13.88 -6.51 1.06
N SER A 18 -14.90 -5.73 0.72
CA SER A 18 -15.84 -6.07 -0.36
C SER A 18 -15.10 -6.28 -1.69
N ARG A 19 -14.08 -5.46 -1.97
CA ARG A 19 -13.24 -5.57 -3.17
C ARG A 19 -12.32 -6.79 -3.13
N THR A 20 -11.72 -7.12 -1.99
CA THR A 20 -10.84 -8.30 -1.88
C THR A 20 -11.63 -9.62 -1.93
N ARG A 21 -12.83 -9.67 -1.33
CA ARG A 21 -13.73 -10.84 -1.37
C ARG A 21 -14.22 -11.18 -2.78
N ARG A 22 -14.32 -10.20 -3.68
CA ARG A 22 -14.65 -10.41 -5.10
C ARG A 22 -13.50 -11.02 -5.92
N GLY A 23 -12.39 -11.37 -5.26
CA GLY A 23 -11.19 -11.92 -5.86
C GLY A 23 -10.18 -10.83 -6.24
N PRO A 24 -8.93 -11.22 -6.56
CA PRO A 24 -7.98 -10.28 -7.14
C PRO A 24 -8.61 -9.73 -8.42
N VAL A 25 -8.93 -8.44 -8.45
CA VAL A 25 -9.29 -7.79 -9.71
C VAL A 25 -8.05 -7.90 -10.58
N ALA A 26 -8.09 -8.82 -11.54
CA ALA A 26 -6.99 -9.12 -12.45
C ALA A 26 -6.61 -7.94 -13.36
N ALA A 27 -7.30 -6.81 -13.25
CA ALA A 27 -7.02 -5.63 -14.03
C ALA A 27 -6.16 -4.64 -13.23
N PHE A 28 -4.93 -4.52 -13.71
CA PHE A 28 -3.98 -3.44 -13.51
C PHE A 28 -4.52 -2.02 -13.77
N LEU A 29 -5.80 -1.85 -14.07
CA LEU A 29 -6.45 -0.59 -14.44
C LEU A 29 -7.91 -0.70 -13.98
N ASP A 30 -8.31 0.17 -13.07
CA ASP A 30 -9.73 0.42 -12.79
C ASP A 30 -10.35 1.00 -14.09
N PRO A 31 -11.41 0.41 -14.66
CA PRO A 31 -12.02 0.90 -15.90
C PRO A 31 -12.67 2.29 -15.73
N GLU A 32 -12.85 2.79 -14.50
CA GLU A 32 -13.34 4.15 -14.22
C GLU A 32 -12.22 5.20 -14.11
N LEU A 33 -10.96 4.83 -14.34
CA LEU A 33 -9.79 5.65 -13.99
C LEU A 33 -9.45 6.69 -15.09
N GLU A 34 -10.34 7.66 -15.29
CA GLU A 34 -10.06 8.90 -16.05
C GLU A 34 -9.72 10.12 -15.19
N ARG A 35 -9.56 9.99 -13.87
CA ARG A 35 -9.11 11.13 -13.03
C ARG A 35 -7.96 10.78 -12.11
N ASN A 36 -6.81 10.47 -12.73
CA ASN A 36 -5.43 10.68 -12.27
C ASN A 36 -4.57 9.46 -12.65
N ARG A 37 -3.66 9.61 -13.61
CA ARG A 37 -2.86 8.56 -14.29
C ARG A 37 -1.88 7.79 -13.37
N TYR A 38 -2.38 7.10 -12.35
CA TYR A 38 -1.60 6.44 -11.31
C TYR A 38 -1.93 4.93 -11.21
N ALA A 39 -0.99 4.15 -10.67
CA ALA A 39 -1.23 2.75 -10.31
C ALA A 39 -2.40 2.71 -9.34
N ASN A 40 -3.44 1.91 -9.62
CA ASN A 40 -4.74 1.92 -8.95
C ASN A 40 -4.70 2.46 -7.50
N PRO A 41 -4.87 3.79 -7.30
CA PRO A 41 -4.69 4.43 -6.00
C PRO A 41 -5.69 3.89 -4.99
N ARG A 42 -6.92 3.66 -5.47
CA ARG A 42 -8.02 3.09 -4.70
C ARG A 42 -7.73 1.69 -4.17
N TYR A 43 -6.92 0.89 -4.88
CA TYR A 43 -6.52 -0.44 -4.45
C TYR A 43 -5.39 -0.38 -3.41
N GLN A 44 -4.37 0.45 -3.63
CA GLN A 44 -3.28 0.65 -2.66
C GLN A 44 -3.78 1.33 -1.38
N GLU A 45 -4.68 2.30 -1.49
CA GLU A 45 -5.39 2.95 -0.39
C GLU A 45 -6.25 1.96 0.40
N ALA A 46 -7.02 1.12 -0.28
CA ALA A 46 -7.83 0.07 0.36
C ALA A 46 -6.96 -0.92 1.13
N CYS A 47 -5.84 -1.34 0.54
CA CYS A 47 -4.92 -2.27 1.18
C CYS A 47 -4.15 -1.65 2.35
N LEU A 48 -3.68 -0.41 2.21
CA LEU A 48 -3.05 0.33 3.31
C LEU A 48 -4.05 0.55 4.46
N THR A 49 -5.27 0.94 4.13
CA THR A 49 -6.36 1.12 5.11
C THR A 49 -6.63 -0.17 5.87
N LEU A 50 -6.68 -1.32 5.17
CA LEU A 50 -6.85 -2.62 5.82
C LEU A 50 -5.65 -3.02 6.68
N ALA A 51 -4.44 -2.78 6.21
CA ALA A 51 -3.23 -3.08 6.97
C ALA A 51 -3.18 -2.26 8.28
N LEU A 52 -3.47 -0.97 8.20
CA LEU A 52 -3.53 -0.07 9.36
C LEU A 52 -4.66 -0.46 10.33
N ALA A 53 -5.85 -0.79 9.82
CA ALA A 53 -6.96 -1.24 10.65
C ALA A 53 -6.66 -2.58 11.34
N GLY A 54 -6.01 -3.52 10.64
CA GLY A 54 -5.59 -4.80 11.19
C GLY A 54 -4.47 -4.66 12.23
N GLU A 55 -3.49 -3.79 12.00
CA GLU A 55 -2.37 -3.56 12.91
C GLU A 55 -2.80 -2.85 14.21
N THR A 56 -3.72 -1.89 14.10
CA THR A 56 -4.16 -1.06 15.24
C THR A 56 -5.43 -1.58 15.92
N GLY A 57 -6.17 -2.48 15.27
CA GLY A 57 -7.50 -2.92 15.70
C GLY A 57 -8.59 -1.85 15.57
N ILE A 58 -8.31 -0.70 14.94
CA ILE A 58 -9.23 0.43 14.83
C ILE A 58 -9.97 0.37 13.49
N GLY A 59 -11.29 0.57 13.51
CA GLY A 59 -12.09 0.77 12.29
C GLY A 59 -12.36 -0.52 11.49
N LEU A 60 -12.08 -1.70 12.05
CA LEU A 60 -12.56 -2.97 11.49
C LEU A 60 -14.09 -3.07 11.66
N PRO A 61 -14.86 -3.27 10.58
CA PRO A 61 -16.28 -3.56 10.67
C PRO A 61 -16.55 -4.81 11.51
N GLU A 62 -17.72 -4.84 12.15
CA GLU A 62 -18.16 -6.00 12.92
C GLU A 62 -18.22 -7.26 12.02
N GLY A 63 -17.64 -8.36 12.51
CA GLY A 63 -17.59 -9.64 11.81
C GLY A 63 -16.41 -9.84 10.85
N VAL A 64 -15.55 -8.84 10.65
CA VAL A 64 -14.31 -9.02 9.89
C VAL A 64 -13.37 -9.94 10.65
N GLN A 65 -12.99 -11.05 10.01
CA GLN A 65 -12.08 -12.00 10.63
C GLN A 65 -10.62 -11.57 10.44
N PRO A 66 -9.72 -11.82 11.40
CA PRO A 66 -8.30 -11.45 11.28
C PRO A 66 -7.63 -11.96 9.99
N HIS A 67 -8.02 -13.14 9.51
CA HIS A 67 -7.48 -13.72 8.28
C HIS A 67 -7.83 -12.91 7.01
N GLU A 68 -8.91 -12.13 7.02
CA GLU A 68 -9.32 -11.32 5.86
C GLU A 68 -8.39 -10.11 5.68
N ALA A 69 -7.99 -9.49 6.79
CA ALA A 69 -6.99 -8.41 6.78
C ALA A 69 -5.62 -8.94 6.32
N GLN A 70 -5.24 -10.13 6.77
CA GLN A 70 -4.00 -10.79 6.33
C GLN A 70 -4.04 -11.15 4.85
N GLN A 71 -5.15 -11.71 4.36
CA GLN A 71 -5.31 -12.02 2.93
C GLN A 71 -5.20 -10.75 2.08
N ALA A 72 -5.83 -9.66 2.50
CA ALA A 72 -5.71 -8.37 1.81
C ALA A 72 -4.27 -7.86 1.78
N ALA A 73 -3.54 -7.95 2.90
CA ALA A 73 -2.13 -7.56 2.99
C ALA A 73 -1.23 -8.37 2.05
N VAL A 74 -1.48 -9.67 1.88
CA VAL A 74 -0.74 -10.52 0.92
C VAL A 74 -0.98 -10.06 -0.51
N ILE A 75 -2.24 -9.83 -0.90
CA ILE A 75 -2.57 -9.43 -2.28
C ILE A 75 -1.99 -8.03 -2.57
N ALA A 76 -2.02 -7.13 -1.59
CA ALA A 76 -1.41 -5.80 -1.69
C ALA A 76 0.10 -5.85 -1.95
N LEU A 77 0.79 -6.67 -1.17
CA LEU A 77 2.24 -6.83 -1.27
C LEU A 77 2.64 -7.44 -2.63
N ASP A 78 1.90 -8.45 -3.10
CA ASP A 78 2.13 -9.02 -4.44
C ASP A 78 1.84 -8.00 -5.56
N GLY A 79 0.73 -7.27 -5.47
CA GLY A 79 0.37 -6.21 -6.41
C GLY A 79 1.44 -5.12 -6.49
N TRP A 80 1.95 -4.65 -5.35
CA TRP A 80 3.05 -3.69 -5.30
C TRP A 80 4.30 -4.24 -5.96
N LEU A 81 4.74 -5.47 -5.62
CA LEU A 81 5.94 -6.09 -6.20
C LEU A 81 5.88 -6.21 -7.73
N ARG A 82 4.68 -6.37 -8.31
CA ARG A 82 4.47 -6.43 -9.78
C ARG A 82 4.55 -5.06 -10.45
N LEU A 83 4.26 -3.99 -9.72
CA LEU A 83 4.31 -2.61 -10.22
C LEU A 83 5.72 -2.00 -10.20
N LEU A 84 6.67 -2.66 -9.54
CA LEU A 84 8.02 -2.15 -9.39
C LEU A 84 8.83 -2.23 -10.68
N HIS A 85 9.35 -1.09 -11.08
CA HIS A 85 10.42 -1.01 -12.04
C HIS A 85 11.73 -1.54 -11.43
N ARG A 86 12.73 -1.86 -12.28
CA ARG A 86 14.07 -2.32 -11.84
C ARG A 86 14.76 -1.39 -10.84
N SER A 87 14.43 -0.09 -10.87
CA SER A 87 14.92 0.93 -9.94
C SER A 87 14.25 0.89 -8.55
N GLY A 88 13.21 0.08 -8.35
CA GLY A 88 12.39 0.06 -7.13
C GLY A 88 11.32 1.15 -7.09
N ALA A 89 11.19 1.96 -8.14
CA ALA A 89 10.11 2.92 -8.28
C ALA A 89 8.86 2.24 -8.83
N VAL A 90 7.69 2.72 -8.43
CA VAL A 90 6.42 2.32 -9.05
C VAL A 90 6.32 2.93 -10.43
N ARG A 91 5.98 2.10 -11.42
CA ARG A 91 5.57 2.52 -12.75
C ARG A 91 4.06 2.25 -12.88
N PRO A 92 3.21 3.28 -13.07
CA PRO A 92 1.77 3.11 -13.00
C PRO A 92 1.16 2.32 -14.16
N HIS A 93 1.75 2.43 -15.36
CA HIS A 93 1.39 1.63 -16.51
C HIS A 93 2.61 1.45 -17.45
N PRO A 94 2.60 0.47 -18.37
CA PRO A 94 3.66 0.34 -19.37
C PRO A 94 3.88 1.66 -20.13
N GLY A 95 5.14 2.09 -20.25
CA GLY A 95 5.52 3.36 -20.90
C GLY A 95 5.42 4.61 -20.02
N ALA A 96 4.83 4.54 -18.82
CA ALA A 96 4.79 5.69 -17.91
C ALA A 96 6.16 6.07 -17.34
N LYS A 97 6.29 7.33 -16.94
CA LYS A 97 7.39 7.81 -16.10
C LYS A 97 7.32 7.16 -14.72
N LEU A 98 8.47 7.07 -14.05
CA LEU A 98 8.55 6.60 -12.67
C LEU A 98 7.91 7.64 -11.75
N ASP A 99 7.14 7.17 -10.77
CA ASP A 99 6.29 8.03 -9.96
C ASP A 99 6.75 8.03 -8.49
N PRO A 100 7.30 9.15 -7.98
CA PRO A 100 7.70 9.28 -6.58
C PRO A 100 6.56 9.20 -5.58
N GLN A 101 5.37 9.70 -5.91
CA GLN A 101 4.22 9.67 -5.02
C GLN A 101 3.64 8.27 -4.90
N ALA A 102 3.44 7.58 -6.03
CA ALA A 102 3.02 6.18 -6.02
C ALA A 102 4.08 5.28 -5.38
N THR A 103 5.37 5.62 -5.51
CA THR A 103 6.44 4.89 -4.82
C THR A 103 6.36 5.09 -3.30
N ALA A 104 6.17 6.33 -2.82
CA ALA A 104 6.00 6.60 -1.40
C ALA A 104 4.79 5.85 -0.82
N TYR A 105 3.65 5.88 -1.52
CA TYR A 105 2.44 5.18 -1.11
C TYR A 105 2.65 3.66 -1.05
N GLY A 106 3.23 3.09 -2.12
CA GLY A 106 3.53 1.66 -2.17
C GLY A 106 4.51 1.21 -1.10
N LEU A 107 5.52 2.02 -0.78
CA LEU A 107 6.46 1.74 0.32
C LEU A 107 5.77 1.72 1.69
N LEU A 108 4.94 2.73 1.97
CA LEU A 108 4.17 2.80 3.21
C LEU A 108 3.23 1.61 3.35
N ALA A 109 2.45 1.31 2.31
CA ALA A 109 1.54 0.18 2.27
C ALA A 109 2.27 -1.16 2.46
N ALA A 110 3.37 -1.36 1.73
CA ALA A 110 4.15 -2.59 1.84
C ALA A 110 4.76 -2.76 3.23
N ALA A 111 5.25 -1.69 3.87
CA ALA A 111 5.80 -1.75 5.23
C ALA A 111 4.72 -2.21 6.22
N ARG A 112 3.54 -1.58 6.19
CA ARG A 112 2.41 -1.94 7.05
C ARG A 112 1.90 -3.35 6.81
N CYS A 113 1.87 -3.80 5.55
CA CYS A 113 1.52 -5.19 5.23
C CYS A 113 2.54 -6.18 5.81
N ILE A 114 3.85 -5.88 5.74
CA ILE A 114 4.88 -6.75 6.32
C ILE A 114 4.76 -6.79 7.84
N SER A 115 4.53 -5.64 8.49
CA SER A 115 4.32 -5.58 9.94
C SER A 115 3.09 -6.38 10.38
N LEU A 116 1.96 -6.23 9.67
CA LEU A 116 0.73 -6.98 9.96
C LEU A 116 0.91 -8.49 9.76
N LEU A 117 1.64 -8.91 8.72
CA LEU A 117 1.86 -10.33 8.43
C LEU A 117 2.90 -10.97 9.36
N GLY A 118 3.88 -10.21 9.85
CA GLY A 118 4.90 -10.71 10.77
C GLY A 118 5.56 -12.01 10.29
N ASP A 119 5.59 -13.01 11.16
CA ASP A 119 6.18 -14.32 10.91
C ASP A 119 5.36 -15.20 9.95
N MET A 120 4.13 -14.81 9.61
CA MET A 120 3.33 -15.53 8.62
C MET A 120 3.81 -15.29 7.19
N LEU A 121 4.64 -14.27 6.95
CA LEU A 121 5.17 -13.98 5.62
C LEU A 121 6.33 -14.92 5.29
N PRO A 122 6.25 -15.73 4.21
CA PRO A 122 7.34 -16.61 3.82
C PRO A 122 8.66 -15.85 3.65
N GLY A 123 9.75 -16.39 4.21
CA GLY A 123 11.06 -15.70 4.22
C GLY A 123 11.57 -15.29 2.84
N SER A 124 11.26 -16.05 1.79
CA SER A 124 11.59 -15.71 0.40
C SER A 124 10.86 -14.45 -0.08
N ILE A 125 9.59 -14.30 0.27
CA ILE A 125 8.77 -13.12 -0.04
C ILE A 125 9.24 -11.95 0.80
N ARG A 126 9.46 -12.13 2.12
CA ARG A 126 10.01 -11.10 3.01
C ARG A 126 11.32 -10.52 2.46
N ASN A 127 12.27 -11.39 2.10
CA ASN A 127 13.57 -10.99 1.53
C ASN A 127 13.43 -10.26 0.18
N ARG A 128 12.49 -10.68 -0.67
CA ARG A 128 12.19 -9.98 -1.93
C ARG A 128 11.63 -8.59 -1.66
N SER A 129 10.68 -8.47 -0.75
CA SER A 129 10.04 -7.20 -0.37
C SER A 129 11.03 -6.23 0.28
N VAL A 130 11.88 -6.71 1.19
CA VAL A 130 12.97 -5.93 1.81
C VAL A 130 13.93 -5.39 0.75
N ARG A 131 14.36 -6.22 -0.22
CA ARG A 131 15.23 -5.76 -1.33
C ARG A 131 14.53 -4.73 -2.21
N ALA A 132 13.24 -4.91 -2.47
CA ALA A 132 12.42 -3.95 -3.20
C ALA A 132 12.31 -2.61 -2.44
N MET A 133 12.06 -2.65 -1.14
CA MET A 133 11.97 -1.47 -0.27
C MET A 133 13.28 -0.69 -0.28
N ARG A 134 14.43 -1.35 -0.12
CA ARG A 134 15.75 -0.68 -0.22
C ARG A 134 15.96 0.04 -1.55
N LYS A 135 15.49 -0.54 -2.66
CA LYS A 135 15.55 0.12 -3.97
C LYS A 135 14.58 1.32 -4.05
N GLY A 136 13.34 1.14 -3.61
CA GLY A 136 12.34 2.20 -3.59
C GLY A 136 12.74 3.39 -2.71
N VAL A 137 13.31 3.15 -1.53
CA VAL A 137 13.86 4.20 -0.65
C VAL A 137 14.95 4.99 -1.36
N ARG A 138 15.93 4.31 -1.99
CA ARG A 138 16.99 5.00 -2.74
C ARG A 138 16.42 5.88 -3.84
N PHE A 139 15.45 5.37 -4.61
CA PHE A 139 14.77 6.15 -5.63
C PHE A 139 14.02 7.36 -5.03
N LEU A 140 13.27 7.16 -3.95
CA LEU A 140 12.42 8.19 -3.36
C LEU A 140 13.24 9.33 -2.74
N VAL A 141 14.38 9.01 -2.12
CA VAL A 141 15.32 10.01 -1.57
C VAL A 141 15.92 10.87 -2.68
N GLN A 142 16.23 10.27 -3.83
CA GLN A 142 16.85 10.97 -4.96
C GLN A 142 15.84 11.73 -5.85
N SER A 143 14.55 11.41 -5.74
CA SER A 143 13.53 11.98 -6.62
C SER A 143 12.94 13.25 -6.02
N PRO A 144 12.70 14.31 -6.81
CA PRO A 144 11.88 15.42 -6.36
C PRO A 144 10.42 14.95 -6.18
N MET A 145 9.78 15.36 -5.08
CA MET A 145 8.33 15.18 -4.94
C MET A 145 7.62 16.30 -5.70
N PRO A 146 6.46 16.04 -6.31
CA PRO A 146 5.53 17.12 -6.65
C PRO A 146 5.25 17.96 -5.39
N GLU A 147 5.33 19.27 -5.50
CA GLU A 147 5.05 20.16 -4.36
C GLU A 147 3.57 20.10 -3.99
N GLY A 148 3.27 19.90 -2.71
CA GLY A 148 1.91 19.83 -2.21
C GLY A 148 1.89 19.51 -0.71
N VAL A 149 0.86 20.00 -0.01
CA VAL A 149 0.64 19.74 1.42
C VAL A 149 0.45 18.23 1.70
N GLU A 150 -0.03 17.47 0.73
CA GLU A 150 -0.30 16.03 0.86
C GLU A 150 0.93 15.15 0.56
N THR A 151 1.91 15.65 -0.20
CA THR A 151 3.01 14.82 -0.73
C THR A 151 4.22 14.71 0.21
N ARG A 152 4.50 15.77 0.99
CA ARG A 152 5.62 15.79 1.95
C ARG A 152 5.39 14.87 3.16
N PRO A 153 4.22 14.88 3.83
CA PRO A 153 3.95 13.98 4.95
C PRO A 153 3.99 12.51 4.52
N LEU A 154 3.45 12.20 3.34
CA LEU A 154 3.44 10.83 2.80
C LEU A 154 4.86 10.29 2.58
N ARG A 155 5.77 11.10 2.02
CA ARG A 155 7.18 10.68 1.85
C ARG A 155 7.82 10.38 3.20
N GLN A 156 7.66 11.25 4.18
CA GLN A 156 8.26 11.08 5.51
C GLN A 156 7.70 9.84 6.21
N ALA A 157 6.38 9.65 6.18
CA ALA A 157 5.71 8.48 6.74
C ALA A 157 6.20 7.18 6.08
N ALA A 158 6.31 7.17 4.74
CA ALA A 158 6.82 6.01 4.01
C ALA A 158 8.26 5.65 4.40
N LEU A 159 9.14 6.64 4.51
CA LEU A 159 10.54 6.41 4.90
C LEU A 159 10.65 5.92 6.35
N ALA A 160 9.88 6.50 7.27
CA ALA A 160 9.86 6.08 8.67
C ALA A 160 9.36 4.64 8.82
N SER A 161 8.23 4.28 8.21
CA SER A 161 7.69 2.92 8.30
C SER A 161 8.57 1.88 7.62
N VAL A 162 9.29 2.24 6.55
CA VAL A 162 10.26 1.32 5.95
C VAL A 162 11.48 1.12 6.86
N ALA A 163 11.94 2.14 7.57
CA ALA A 163 13.07 2.01 8.50
C ALA A 163 12.79 0.94 9.57
N GLU A 164 11.59 0.97 10.18
CA GLU A 164 11.13 -0.02 11.16
C GLU A 164 11.19 -1.48 10.66
N VAL A 165 11.06 -1.70 9.34
CA VAL A 165 11.09 -3.03 8.72
C VAL A 165 12.50 -3.45 8.31
N LEU A 166 13.38 -2.49 8.05
CA LEU A 166 14.73 -2.72 7.53
C LEU A 166 15.80 -2.87 8.62
N ASP A 167 15.52 -2.36 9.82
CA ASP A 167 16.31 -2.54 11.05
C ASP A 167 16.11 -3.94 11.65
#